data_AF-A0A7V1AQS0-F1
#
_entry.id   AF-A0A7V1AQS0-F1
#
_cell.length_a   1.000
_cell.length_b   1.000
_cell.length_c   1.000
_cell.angle_alpha   90.00
_cell.angle_beta   90.00
_cell.angle_gamma   90.00
#
_symmetry.space_group_name_H-M   'P 1'
#
loop_
_entity.id
_entity.type
_entity.pdbx_description
1 polymer ?
#
loop_
_entity_poly.entity_id
_entity_poly.type
_entity_poly.pdbx_seq_one_letter_code
_entity_poly.pdbx_strand_id
1 'polypeptide(L)'
;MRRFWVILTILLLGTAFAAGCSKKQSQRNPDKVREYANALYNQQLYPQAIQEYQHYLNTYNISQGEQANITYTIANIYFDRLHDYQNALANYLKIKQFYPESNLQKEVNKKIVASLERLRRSEDAQQVLNETTSLNPVKHKK
;
A
#
# COMPACT_ATOMS: atom_id res chain seq x y z
N MET A 1 -17.73 25.63 -51.26
CA MET A 1 -16.55 24.74 -51.33
C MET A 1 -15.46 24.98 -50.27
N ARG A 2 -15.24 26.21 -49.76
CA ARG A 2 -14.24 26.47 -48.69
C ARG A 2 -14.63 25.95 -47.29
N ARG A 3 -15.92 25.82 -46.97
CA ARG A 3 -16.40 25.32 -45.67
C ARG A 3 -16.26 23.79 -45.52
N PHE A 4 -16.20 23.06 -46.63
CA PHE A 4 -16.05 21.60 -46.63
C PHE A 4 -14.60 21.18 -46.30
N TRP A 5 -13.62 21.97 -46.74
CA TRP A 5 -12.20 21.76 -46.43
C TRP A 5 -11.85 22.05 -44.97
N VAL A 6 -12.55 22.99 -44.32
CA VAL A 6 -12.33 23.31 -42.89
C VAL A 6 -12.84 22.19 -41.97
N ILE A 7 -13.96 21.55 -42.34
CA ILE A 7 -14.50 20.40 -41.60
C ILE A 7 -13.61 19.17 -41.78
N LEU A 8 -13.05 18.96 -42.97
CA LEU A 8 -12.10 17.87 -43.24
C LEU A 8 -10.78 18.03 -42.44
N THR A 9 -10.30 19.26 -42.23
CA THR A 9 -9.12 19.52 -41.40
C THR A 9 -9.37 19.33 -39.90
N ILE A 10 -10.59 19.59 -39.42
CA ILE A 10 -10.93 19.38 -37.99
C ILE A 10 -11.08 17.88 -37.67
N LEU A 11 -11.53 17.08 -38.63
CA LEU A 11 -11.66 15.63 -38.48
C LEU A 11 -10.33 14.87 -38.50
N LEU A 12 -9.29 15.44 -39.13
CA LEU A 12 -7.93 14.88 -39.16
C LEU A 12 -7.08 15.20 -37.91
N LEU A 13 -7.47 16.19 -37.10
CA LEU A 13 -6.81 16.47 -35.80
C LEU A 13 -7.38 15.63 -34.64
N GLY A 14 -8.45 14.85 -34.87
CA GLY A 14 -9.17 14.12 -33.83
C GLY A 14 -8.58 12.78 -33.40
N THR A 15 -7.49 12.29 -34.00
CA THR A 15 -7.01 10.90 -33.81
C THR A 15 -5.68 10.76 -33.07
N ALA A 16 -5.07 11.84 -32.58
CA ALA A 16 -3.70 11.80 -32.05
C ALA A 16 -3.58 11.89 -30.51
N PHE A 17 -4.55 11.41 -29.72
CA PHE A 17 -4.42 11.42 -28.24
C PHE A 17 -4.81 10.12 -27.52
N ALA A 18 -4.86 9.00 -28.23
CA ALA A 18 -4.82 7.68 -27.60
C ALA A 18 -3.38 7.17 -27.55
N ALA A 19 -2.46 7.97 -26.99
CA ALA A 19 -1.18 7.45 -26.53
C ALA A 19 -1.48 6.60 -25.29
N GLY A 20 -1.83 5.34 -25.51
CA GLY A 20 -1.88 4.34 -24.46
C GLY A 20 -0.56 4.39 -23.71
N CYS A 21 -0.61 4.72 -22.42
CA CYS A 21 0.53 4.59 -21.52
C CYS A 21 0.91 3.11 -21.47
N SER A 22 1.79 2.70 -22.38
CA SER A 22 2.60 1.50 -22.21
C SER A 22 3.35 1.72 -20.90
N LYS A 23 2.94 1.02 -19.83
CA LYS A 23 3.70 0.94 -18.57
C LYS A 23 5.11 0.50 -18.94
N LYS A 24 6.02 1.45 -19.13
CA LYS A 24 7.43 1.20 -19.40
C LYS A 24 7.97 0.63 -18.09
N GLN A 25 7.95 -0.69 -17.99
CA GLN A 25 8.45 -1.41 -16.83
C GLN A 25 9.85 -0.87 -16.52
N SER A 26 10.04 -0.39 -15.28
CA SER A 26 11.28 0.26 -14.86
C SER A 26 12.47 -0.63 -15.20
N GLN A 27 13.47 -0.03 -15.85
CA GLN A 27 14.66 -0.72 -16.34
C GLN A 27 15.56 -1.25 -15.21
N ARG A 28 15.27 -0.91 -13.96
CA ARG A 28 16.01 -1.39 -12.77
C ARG A 28 15.45 -2.72 -12.28
N ASN A 29 16.34 -3.63 -11.86
CA ASN A 29 15.97 -4.90 -11.24
C ASN A 29 15.15 -4.66 -9.95
N PRO A 30 13.96 -5.27 -9.79
CA PRO A 30 13.13 -5.13 -8.59
C PRO A 30 13.90 -5.40 -7.28
N ASP A 31 14.74 -6.43 -7.25
CA ASP A 31 15.52 -6.77 -6.06
C ASP A 31 16.46 -5.64 -5.66
N LYS A 32 17.07 -4.96 -6.65
CA LYS A 32 17.97 -3.83 -6.38
C LYS A 32 17.23 -2.61 -5.82
N VAL A 33 15.98 -2.38 -6.22
CA VAL A 33 15.15 -1.31 -5.65
C VAL A 33 14.79 -1.64 -4.20
N ARG A 34 14.41 -2.89 -3.91
CA ARG A 34 14.12 -3.33 -2.54
C ARG A 34 15.36 -3.30 -1.64
N GLU A 35 16.52 -3.74 -2.15
CA GLU A 35 17.81 -3.63 -1.45
C GLU A 35 18.16 -2.18 -1.12
N TYR A 36 17.94 -1.25 -2.05
CA TYR A 36 18.18 0.17 -1.81
C TYR A 36 17.26 0.74 -0.72
N ALA A 37 15.97 0.40 -0.74
CA ALA A 37 15.03 0.77 0.32
C ALA A 37 15.48 0.23 1.70
N ASN A 38 15.94 -1.02 1.77
CA ASN A 38 16.50 -1.60 2.99
C ASN A 38 17.75 -0.85 3.46
N ALA A 39 18.65 -0.46 2.55
CA ALA A 39 19.85 0.29 2.88
C ALA A 39 19.49 1.67 3.47
N LEU A 40 18.51 2.37 2.90
CA LEU A 40 17.99 3.63 3.45
C LEU A 40 17.43 3.44 4.86
N TYR A 41 16.64 2.38 5.09
CA TYR A 41 16.11 2.05 6.41
C TYR A 41 17.23 1.81 7.44
N ASN A 42 18.26 1.05 7.07
CA ASN A 42 19.40 0.75 7.94
C ASN A 42 20.18 2.01 8.32
N GLN A 43 20.24 2.99 7.42
CA GLN A 43 20.82 4.31 7.66
C GLN A 43 19.87 5.29 8.35
N GLN A 44 18.73 4.80 8.86
CA GLN A 44 17.72 5.60 9.56
C GLN A 44 17.03 6.68 8.70
N LEU A 45 17.17 6.60 7.37
CA LEU A 45 16.53 7.49 6.41
C LEU A 45 15.11 7.01 6.11
N TYR A 46 14.26 6.97 7.15
CA TYR A 46 12.95 6.32 7.08
C TYR A 46 12.00 6.91 6.03
N PRO A 47 11.85 8.25 5.89
CA PRO A 47 10.98 8.81 4.86
C PRO A 47 11.39 8.37 3.44
N GLN A 48 12.69 8.40 3.16
CA GLN A 48 13.24 7.97 1.88
C GLN A 48 13.06 6.45 1.67
N ALA A 49 13.25 5.65 2.72
CA ALA A 49 13.01 4.21 2.66
C ALA A 49 11.53 3.91 2.30
N ILE A 50 10.58 4.61 2.93
CA ILE A 50 9.15 4.49 2.63
C ILE A 50 8.88 4.86 1.17
N GLN A 51 9.46 5.96 0.68
CA GLN A 51 9.30 6.39 -0.72
C GLN A 51 9.78 5.32 -1.71
N GLU A 52 10.92 4.69 -1.44
CA GLU A 52 11.46 3.63 -2.32
C GLU A 52 10.64 2.33 -2.23
N TYR A 53 10.13 1.95 -1.05
CA TYR A 53 9.19 0.83 -0.95
C TYR A 53 7.86 1.11 -1.68
N GLN A 54 7.35 2.34 -1.63
CA GLN A 54 6.17 2.74 -2.39
C GLN A 54 6.44 2.72 -3.89
N HIS A 55 7.61 3.20 -4.31
CA HIS A 55 8.05 3.10 -5.70
C HIS A 55 8.09 1.63 -6.15
N TYR A 56 8.65 0.75 -5.32
CA TYR A 56 8.68 -0.69 -5.57
C TYR A 56 7.27 -1.27 -5.80
N LEU A 57 6.33 -0.99 -4.89
CA LEU A 57 4.92 -1.44 -4.99
C LEU A 57 4.21 -0.94 -6.25
N ASN A 58 4.48 0.29 -6.67
CA ASN A 58 3.77 0.93 -7.79
C ASN A 58 4.33 0.53 -9.17
N THR A 59 5.59 0.09 -9.20
CA THR A 59 6.35 -0.07 -10.45
C THR A 59 6.42 -1.52 -10.90
N TYR A 60 6.57 -2.45 -9.96
CA TYR A 60 6.83 -3.85 -10.27
C TYR A 60 5.58 -4.72 -10.07
N ASN A 61 5.38 -5.68 -10.97
CA ASN A 61 4.34 -6.69 -10.82
C ASN A 61 4.84 -7.80 -9.88
N ILE A 62 4.44 -7.73 -8.62
CA ILE A 62 4.85 -8.66 -7.55
C ILE A 62 3.63 -9.36 -6.95
N SER A 63 3.86 -10.50 -6.30
CA SER A 63 2.77 -11.32 -5.72
C SER A 63 1.99 -10.54 -4.64
N GLN A 64 0.71 -10.86 -4.43
CA GLN A 64 -0.09 -10.21 -3.38
C GLN A 64 0.53 -10.40 -1.98
N GLY A 65 1.11 -11.57 -1.69
CA GLY A 65 1.81 -11.81 -0.43
C GLY A 65 3.00 -10.86 -0.26
N GLU A 66 3.76 -10.61 -1.32
CA GLU A 66 4.86 -9.65 -1.30
C GLU A 66 4.37 -8.21 -1.16
N GLN A 67 3.30 -7.82 -1.85
CA GLN A 67 2.69 -6.50 -1.66
C GLN A 67 2.24 -6.27 -0.22
N ALA A 68 1.64 -7.28 0.41
CA ALA A 68 1.25 -7.25 1.81
C ALA A 68 2.47 -7.09 2.74
N ASN A 69 3.53 -7.86 2.51
CA ASN A 69 4.78 -7.77 3.28
C ASN A 69 5.43 -6.39 3.18
N ILE A 70 5.57 -5.83 1.97
CA ILE A 70 6.15 -4.49 1.79
C ILE A 70 5.26 -3.41 2.41
N THR A 71 3.94 -3.53 2.26
CA THR A 71 2.99 -2.61 2.93
C THR A 71 3.10 -2.69 4.45
N TYR A 72 3.31 -3.89 5.00
CA TYR A 72 3.52 -4.10 6.43
C TYR A 72 4.83 -3.48 6.92
N THR A 73 5.91 -3.60 6.13
CA THR A 73 7.19 -2.92 6.40
C THR A 73 7.00 -1.40 6.46
N ILE A 74 6.32 -0.80 5.48
CA ILE A 74 6.01 0.64 5.48
C ILE A 74 5.23 1.02 6.75
N ALA A 75 4.20 0.25 7.10
CA ALA A 75 3.39 0.49 8.30
C ALA A 75 4.22 0.46 9.58
N ASN A 76 5.13 -0.52 9.72
CA ASN A 76 6.02 -0.62 10.87
C ASN A 76 7.03 0.53 10.94
N ILE A 77 7.52 1.02 9.80
CA ILE A 77 8.39 2.20 9.80
C ILE A 77 7.63 3.42 10.36
N TYR A 78 6.40 3.65 9.90
CA TYR A 78 5.55 4.71 10.45
C TYR A 78 5.31 4.52 11.96
N PHE A 79 4.96 3.31 12.38
CA PHE A 79 4.61 3.02 13.78
C PHE A 79 5.81 3.10 14.72
N ASP A 80 6.85 2.31 14.43
CA ASP A 80 7.95 2.02 15.34
C ASP A 80 9.05 3.10 15.25
N ARG A 81 9.31 3.66 14.07
CA ARG A 81 10.43 4.59 13.84
C ARG A 81 10.01 6.06 13.79
N LEU A 82 8.88 6.36 13.15
CA LEU A 82 8.40 7.74 13.00
C LEU A 82 7.34 8.12 14.05
N HIS A 83 6.76 7.15 14.75
CA HIS A 83 5.62 7.34 15.65
C HIS A 83 4.42 8.06 15.01
N ASP A 84 4.31 7.92 13.70
CA ASP A 84 3.19 8.40 12.91
C ASP A 84 2.11 7.31 12.87
N TYR A 85 1.36 7.23 13.96
CA TYR A 85 0.37 6.19 14.16
C TYR A 85 -0.81 6.30 13.18
N GLN A 86 -1.07 7.50 12.64
CA GLN A 86 -2.11 7.72 11.65
C GLN A 86 -1.74 7.07 10.31
N ASN A 87 -0.53 7.32 9.81
CA ASN A 87 -0.05 6.67 8.58
C ASN A 87 0.21 5.18 8.78
N ALA A 88 0.65 4.75 9.98
CA ALA A 88 0.73 3.34 10.33
C ALA A 88 -0.64 2.65 10.22
N LEU A 89 -1.66 3.21 10.88
CA LEU A 89 -3.04 2.69 10.84
C LEU A 89 -3.56 2.58 9.41
N ALA A 90 -3.35 3.60 8.58
CA ALA A 90 -3.77 3.59 7.18
C ALA A 90 -3.16 2.41 6.40
N ASN A 91 -1.87 2.14 6.58
CA ASN A 91 -1.20 1.03 5.90
C ASN A 91 -1.60 -0.34 6.46
N TYR A 92 -1.82 -0.48 7.76
CA TYR A 92 -2.36 -1.72 8.33
C TYR A 92 -3.78 -2.01 7.82
N LEU A 93 -4.65 -1.00 7.75
CA LEU A 93 -6.00 -1.14 7.17
C LEU A 93 -5.94 -1.51 5.68
N LYS A 94 -4.98 -0.95 4.93
CA LYS A 94 -4.74 -1.35 3.54
C LYS A 94 -4.48 -2.86 3.43
N ILE A 95 -3.72 -3.45 4.35
CA ILE A 95 -3.46 -4.90 4.32
C ILE A 95 -4.72 -5.70 4.66
N LYS A 96 -5.46 -5.28 5.70
CA LYS A 96 -6.73 -5.93 6.08
C LYS A 96 -7.73 -5.94 4.91
N GLN A 97 -7.81 -4.84 4.16
CA GLN A 97 -8.78 -4.67 3.07
C GLN A 97 -8.36 -5.36 1.76
N PHE A 98 -7.10 -5.19 1.33
CA PHE A 98 -6.68 -5.63 0.00
C PHE A 98 -5.99 -6.99 -0.02
N TYR A 99 -5.52 -7.49 1.13
CA TYR A 99 -4.82 -8.76 1.24
C TYR A 99 -5.43 -9.67 2.33
N PRO A 100 -6.75 -9.93 2.31
CA PRO A 100 -7.44 -10.67 3.37
C PRO A 100 -6.90 -12.08 3.61
N GLU A 101 -6.37 -12.73 2.57
CA GLU A 101 -5.77 -14.08 2.64
C GLU A 101 -4.31 -14.09 3.13
N SER A 102 -3.73 -12.92 3.44
CA SER A 102 -2.36 -12.83 3.95
C SER A 102 -2.24 -13.51 5.31
N ASN A 103 -1.14 -14.23 5.53
CA ASN A 103 -0.79 -14.77 6.85
C ASN A 103 -0.54 -13.67 7.91
N LEU A 104 -0.47 -12.39 7.51
CA LEU A 104 -0.27 -11.25 8.39
C LEU A 104 -1.54 -10.79 9.13
N GLN A 105 -2.74 -11.29 8.79
CA GLN A 105 -4.01 -10.75 9.31
C GLN A 105 -4.05 -10.67 10.85
N LYS A 106 -3.57 -11.71 11.54
CA LYS A 106 -3.54 -11.73 13.01
C LYS A 106 -2.68 -10.60 13.58
N GLU A 107 -1.50 -10.38 13.02
CA GLU A 107 -0.58 -9.34 13.50
C GLU A 107 -1.02 -7.94 13.06
N VAL A 108 -1.55 -7.80 11.85
CA VAL A 108 -2.14 -6.55 11.35
C VAL A 108 -3.29 -6.08 12.24
N ASN A 109 -4.18 -6.98 12.66
CA ASN A 109 -5.28 -6.64 13.56
C ASN A 109 -4.78 -6.12 14.92
N LYS A 110 -3.76 -6.75 15.51
CA LYS A 110 -3.13 -6.25 16.74
C LYS A 110 -2.51 -4.87 16.54
N LYS A 111 -1.82 -4.65 15.43
CA LYS A 111 -1.20 -3.37 15.10
C LYS A 111 -2.22 -2.27 14.80
N ILE A 112 -3.39 -2.60 14.24
CA ILE A 112 -4.53 -1.67 14.11
C ILE A 112 -5.01 -1.21 15.49
N VAL A 113 -5.29 -2.15 16.40
CA VAL A 113 -5.68 -1.86 17.78
C VAL A 113 -4.65 -0.97 18.46
N ALA A 114 -3.37 -1.36 18.41
CA ALA A 114 -2.29 -0.57 19.01
C ALA A 114 -2.17 0.84 18.40
N SER A 115 -2.38 0.99 17.09
CA SER A 115 -2.35 2.30 16.44
C SER A 115 -3.52 3.19 16.92
N LEU A 116 -4.72 2.62 17.04
CA LEU A 116 -5.90 3.32 17.54
C LEU A 116 -5.73 3.77 19.00
N GLU A 117 -5.17 2.90 19.85
CA GLU A 117 -4.86 3.25 21.25
C GLU A 117 -3.85 4.40 21.35
N ARG A 118 -2.78 4.36 20.55
CA ARG A 118 -1.79 5.45 20.48
C ARG A 118 -2.39 6.76 20.00
N LEU A 119 -3.43 6.69 19.16
CA LEU A 119 -4.22 7.83 18.70
C LEU A 119 -5.34 8.25 19.66
N ARG A 120 -5.44 7.65 20.86
CA ARG A 120 -6.53 7.89 21.85
C ARG A 120 -7.93 7.55 21.33
N ARG A 121 -8.03 6.65 20.35
CA ARG A 121 -9.28 6.15 19.76
C ARG A 121 -9.68 4.82 20.38
N SER A 122 -9.85 4.79 21.70
CA SER A 122 -10.04 3.54 22.46
C SER A 122 -11.34 2.81 22.12
N GLU A 123 -12.42 3.53 21.76
CA GLU A 123 -13.69 2.93 21.34
C GLU A 123 -13.52 2.13 20.04
N ASP A 124 -12.87 2.74 19.04
CA ASP A 124 -12.55 2.07 17.78
C ASP A 124 -11.62 0.85 18.00
N ALA A 125 -10.65 0.99 18.91
CA ALA A 125 -9.74 -0.11 19.25
C ALA A 125 -10.51 -1.31 19.84
N GLN A 126 -11.45 -1.04 20.75
CA GLN A 126 -12.31 -2.07 21.35
C GLN A 126 -13.21 -2.72 20.31
N GLN A 127 -13.76 -1.96 19.37
CA GLN A 127 -14.57 -2.51 18.28
C GLN A 127 -13.76 -3.53 17.46
N VAL A 128 -12.55 -3.17 17.02
CA VAL A 128 -11.69 -4.09 16.24
C VAL A 128 -11.34 -5.34 17.06
N LEU A 129 -11.11 -5.20 18.37
CA LEU A 129 -10.86 -6.35 19.25
C LEU A 129 -12.08 -7.29 19.33
N ASN A 130 -13.28 -6.73 19.43
CA ASN A 130 -14.52 -7.50 19.47
C ASN A 130 -14.77 -8.24 18.15
N GLU A 131 -14.57 -7.57 17.01
CA GLU A 131 -14.68 -8.18 15.68
C GLU A 131 -13.72 -9.37 15.53
N THR A 132 -12.45 -9.18 15.89
CA THR A 132 -11.40 -10.18 15.65
C THR A 132 -11.49 -11.40 16.56
N THR A 133 -12.00 -11.24 17.79
CA THR A 133 -12.25 -12.34 18.73
C THR A 133 -13.54 -13.10 18.40
N SER A 134 -14.59 -12.40 17.96
CA SER A 134 -15.86 -13.01 17.56
C SER A 134 -15.74 -13.87 16.30
N LEU A 135 -14.83 -13.50 15.38
CA LEU A 135 -14.49 -14.29 14.19
C LEU A 135 -13.62 -15.52 14.50
N ASN A 136 -13.01 -15.59 15.69
CA ASN A 136 -12.18 -16.70 16.15
C ASN A 136 -12.76 -17.30 17.45
N PRO A 137 -13.96 -17.89 17.46
CA PRO A 137 -14.46 -18.53 18.66
C PRO A 137 -13.52 -19.66 19.03
N VAL A 138 -12.81 -19.50 20.15
CA VAL A 138 -12.00 -20.55 20.76
C VAL A 138 -12.95 -21.71 21.02
N LYS A 139 -12.85 -22.79 20.21
CA LYS A 139 -13.53 -24.05 20.48
C LYS A 139 -12.95 -24.61 21.78
N HIS A 140 -13.52 -24.22 22.91
CA HIS A 140 -13.38 -24.97 24.14
C HIS A 140 -14.07 -26.32 23.93
N LYS A 141 -13.28 -27.37 23.66
CA LYS A 141 -13.74 -28.75 23.82
C LYS A 141 -13.99 -28.96 25.32
N LYS A 142 -15.26 -29.22 25.67
CA LYS A 142 -15.62 -29.88 26.92
C LYS A 142 -15.17 -31.33 26.88
#